data_AF-A0A2V6H7A5-F1
#
_entry.id   AF-A0A2V6H7A5-F1
#
_cell.length_a   1.000
_cell.length_b   1.000
_cell.length_c   1.000
_cell.angle_alpha   90.00
_cell.angle_beta   90.00
_cell.angle_gamma   90.00
#
_symmetry.space_group_name_H-M   'P 1'
#
loop_
_entity.id
_entity.type
_entity.pdbx_description
1 polymer ?
#
loop_
_entity_poly.entity_id
_entity_poly.type
_entity_poly.pdbx_seq_one_letter_code
_entity_poly.pdbx_strand_id
1 'polypeptide(L)'
;MSWWKKLLWVGISALGVWAMAVLALSRGEQISAFWIVLAGFCALSISYRFYSKWLAAKVLVLNEERATPAVLQNDSKDYVPTNRWMVFGHHFAAIAGPGPLVGPVLAAQFGFLPGTLWILIGATLGGGVHDMIVLFASIRRGGKTLGQMVKEEIGRGVGLLALISVLAIMIILLAVLALVVVQALAQSPWGVFTIAVTIPLALIMGIALRTGKVSVVAVTIFGLLGLAFGVWGGQFLAHFPAIEAWFRHDQKWLAWAIMLYGLAASVLPVWMLLTPRDYLSTFLKLGTVAMLAAAVVLINPTLQMPAITKFIDGTGLVFAGPVFPFVCITIACGAVSGFHSLIASGTTPKMIRRESRIRNIGYGAMVTEMLVALMAMIAACVLQPGQYFAINTKGTPTEVVARVSAAGFPVTEKEMQTLATNLGESTMFNRAGGAPTFAVGMAHMFARVSAKPTALALWYHFAIMFEALFILTTIDAGTRVGRFLLQDFLGNVWRPLGNTRSWSANFFSSVLLVGAWGWFLYEGVIDP
;
A
#
# COMPACT_ATOMS: atom_id res chain seq x y z
N MET A 1 -32.49 5.66 -15.83
CA MET A 1 -31.18 5.84 -16.50
C MET A 1 -31.45 5.90 -18.00
N SER A 2 -30.97 6.92 -18.71
CA SER A 2 -31.17 7.09 -20.17
C SER A 2 -30.67 5.87 -20.95
N TRP A 3 -31.28 5.60 -22.11
CA TRP A 3 -30.92 4.48 -22.98
C TRP A 3 -29.44 4.49 -23.37
N TRP A 4 -28.88 5.64 -23.74
CA TRP A 4 -27.45 5.81 -24.02
C TRP A 4 -26.54 5.40 -22.85
N LYS A 5 -26.94 5.73 -21.62
CA LYS A 5 -26.21 5.31 -20.43
C LYS A 5 -26.29 3.80 -20.23
N LYS A 6 -27.42 3.16 -20.54
CA LYS A 6 -27.55 1.69 -20.49
C LYS A 6 -26.61 1.03 -21.51
N LEU A 7 -26.63 1.51 -22.76
CA LEU A 7 -25.74 1.01 -23.82
C LEU A 7 -24.26 1.16 -23.45
N LEU A 8 -23.87 2.30 -22.87
CA LEU A 8 -22.50 2.50 -22.39
C LEU A 8 -22.09 1.46 -21.33
N TRP A 9 -22.95 1.19 -20.34
CA TRP A 9 -22.62 0.19 -19.31
C TRP A 9 -22.64 -1.25 -19.83
N VAL A 10 -23.51 -1.55 -20.79
CA VAL A 10 -23.48 -2.84 -21.51
C VAL A 10 -22.17 -2.98 -22.28
N GLY A 11 -21.74 -1.94 -23.00
CA GLY A 11 -20.45 -1.91 -23.71
C GLY A 11 -19.25 -2.11 -22.78
N ILE A 12 -19.19 -1.39 -21.65
CA ILE A 12 -18.13 -1.58 -20.64
C ILE A 12 -18.14 -3.00 -20.08
N SER A 13 -19.32 -3.58 -19.85
CA SER A 13 -19.44 -4.95 -19.34
C SER A 13 -18.97 -5.98 -20.36
N ALA A 14 -19.41 -5.83 -21.62
CA ALA A 14 -18.96 -6.69 -22.72
C ALA A 14 -17.44 -6.60 -22.93
N LEU A 15 -16.88 -5.39 -22.87
CA LEU A 15 -15.44 -5.15 -22.99
C LEU A 15 -14.65 -5.80 -21.84
N GLY A 16 -15.16 -5.71 -20.60
CA GLY A 16 -14.56 -6.38 -19.46
C GLY A 16 -14.60 -7.90 -19.57
N VAL A 17 -15.74 -8.47 -19.98
CA VAL A 17 -15.88 -9.92 -20.24
C VAL A 17 -14.93 -10.36 -21.34
N TRP A 18 -14.83 -9.59 -22.42
CA TRP A 18 -13.91 -9.87 -23.52
C TRP A 18 -12.45 -9.85 -23.07
N ALA A 19 -12.03 -8.82 -22.33
CA ALA A 19 -10.67 -8.72 -21.81
C ALA A 19 -10.31 -9.91 -20.90
N MET A 20 -11.25 -10.33 -20.05
CA MET A 20 -11.07 -11.52 -19.22
C MET A 20 -11.05 -12.81 -20.03
N ALA A 21 -11.88 -12.94 -21.06
CA ALA A 21 -11.90 -14.10 -21.95
C ALA A 21 -10.57 -14.25 -22.68
N VAL A 22 -9.98 -13.15 -23.17
CA VAL A 22 -8.64 -13.17 -23.80
C VAL A 22 -7.59 -13.67 -22.80
N LEU A 23 -7.55 -13.10 -21.60
CA LEU A 23 -6.60 -13.53 -20.55
C LEU A 23 -6.79 -15.01 -20.16
N ALA A 24 -8.03 -15.48 -20.10
CA ALA A 24 -8.37 -16.80 -19.60
C ALA A 24 -8.32 -17.90 -20.66
N LEU A 25 -8.53 -17.60 -21.95
CA LEU A 25 -8.68 -18.61 -23.01
C LEU A 25 -7.52 -18.64 -23.98
N SER A 26 -6.77 -17.55 -24.16
CA SER A 26 -5.58 -17.57 -25.01
C SER A 26 -4.53 -18.53 -24.44
N ARG A 27 -4.08 -19.48 -25.25
CA ARG A 27 -3.07 -20.50 -24.91
C ARG A 27 -2.03 -20.54 -26.02
N GLY A 28 -0.75 -20.66 -25.65
CA GLY A 28 0.35 -20.78 -26.61
C GLY A 28 0.84 -19.47 -27.23
N GLU A 29 0.17 -18.34 -27.00
CA GLU A 29 0.56 -17.02 -27.48
C GLU A 29 0.94 -16.08 -26.32
N GLN A 30 1.90 -15.18 -26.55
CA GLN A 30 2.19 -14.13 -25.58
C GLN A 30 1.09 -13.06 -25.61
N ILE A 31 0.43 -12.88 -24.47
CA ILE A 31 -0.69 -11.93 -24.33
C ILE A 31 -0.15 -10.58 -23.87
N SER A 32 -0.73 -9.50 -24.39
CA SER A 32 -0.39 -8.17 -23.90
C SER A 32 -0.92 -7.91 -22.48
N ALA A 33 -0.10 -7.25 -21.67
CA ALA A 33 -0.49 -6.71 -20.37
C ALA A 33 -1.65 -5.68 -20.44
N PHE A 34 -1.90 -5.09 -21.62
CA PHE A 34 -3.05 -4.20 -21.86
C PHE A 34 -4.38 -4.82 -21.42
N TRP A 35 -4.55 -6.13 -21.64
CA TRP A 35 -5.79 -6.82 -21.29
C TRP A 35 -6.03 -6.85 -19.77
N ILE A 36 -4.97 -6.94 -18.96
CA ILE A 36 -5.07 -6.87 -17.49
C ILE A 36 -5.52 -5.46 -17.07
N VAL A 37 -4.91 -4.41 -17.65
CA VAL A 37 -5.30 -3.02 -17.41
C VAL A 37 -6.78 -2.80 -17.73
N LEU A 38 -7.20 -3.25 -18.92
CA LEU A 38 -8.55 -3.09 -19.42
C LEU A 38 -9.59 -3.81 -18.55
N ALA A 39 -9.31 -5.07 -18.17
CA ALA A 39 -10.13 -5.84 -17.25
C ALA A 39 -10.27 -5.12 -15.89
N GLY A 40 -9.16 -4.60 -15.35
CA GLY A 40 -9.15 -3.80 -14.12
C GLY A 40 -10.03 -2.57 -14.17
N PHE A 41 -9.91 -1.75 -15.23
CA PHE A 41 -10.75 -0.55 -15.40
C PHE A 41 -12.23 -0.89 -15.56
N CYS A 42 -12.57 -1.95 -16.29
CA CYS A 42 -13.94 -2.40 -16.43
C CYS A 42 -14.51 -2.90 -15.10
N ALA A 43 -13.77 -3.76 -14.38
CA ALA A 43 -14.17 -4.28 -13.07
C ALA A 43 -14.35 -3.17 -12.03
N LEU A 44 -13.42 -2.21 -11.96
CA LEU A 44 -13.54 -1.03 -11.12
C LEU A 44 -14.81 -0.25 -11.47
N SER A 45 -15.01 0.07 -12.76
CA SER A 45 -16.12 0.91 -13.21
C SER A 45 -17.48 0.28 -12.91
N ILE A 46 -17.64 -1.01 -13.20
CA ILE A 46 -18.89 -1.76 -12.98
C ILE A 46 -19.17 -1.90 -11.48
N SER A 47 -18.17 -2.39 -10.73
CA SER A 47 -18.34 -2.68 -9.30
C SER A 47 -18.58 -1.39 -8.50
N TYR A 48 -17.84 -0.32 -8.79
CA TYR A 48 -18.07 0.97 -8.16
C TYR A 48 -19.42 1.58 -8.59
N ARG A 49 -19.86 1.43 -9.83
CA ARG A 49 -21.12 2.03 -10.28
C ARG A 49 -22.35 1.32 -9.73
N PHE A 50 -22.35 -0.01 -9.73
CA PHE A 50 -23.53 -0.83 -9.43
C PHE A 50 -23.46 -1.42 -8.02
N TYR A 51 -22.41 -2.18 -7.73
CA TYR A 51 -22.31 -2.94 -6.49
C TYR A 51 -22.13 -2.04 -5.26
N SER A 52 -21.18 -1.10 -5.28
CA SER A 52 -20.99 -0.15 -4.17
C SER A 52 -22.21 0.76 -3.94
N LYS A 53 -22.97 1.07 -5.01
CA LYS A 53 -24.20 1.85 -4.90
C LYS A 53 -25.31 1.03 -4.24
N TRP A 54 -25.45 -0.24 -4.62
CA TRP A 54 -26.39 -1.15 -3.98
C TRP A 54 -26.07 -1.33 -2.50
N LEU A 55 -24.80 -1.57 -2.15
CA LEU A 55 -24.34 -1.63 -0.76
C LEU A 55 -24.71 -0.35 0.00
N ALA A 56 -24.38 0.82 -0.54
CA ALA A 56 -24.66 2.09 0.12
C ALA A 56 -26.16 2.37 0.32
N ALA A 57 -26.99 2.06 -0.68
CA ALA A 57 -28.39 2.48 -0.71
C ALA A 57 -29.36 1.44 -0.14
N LYS A 58 -29.04 0.15 -0.22
CA LYS A 58 -29.95 -0.95 0.16
C LYS A 58 -29.46 -1.76 1.35
N VAL A 59 -28.16 -1.95 1.50
CA VAL A 59 -27.60 -2.74 2.61
C VAL A 59 -27.30 -1.85 3.81
N LEU A 60 -26.46 -0.83 3.62
CA LEU A 60 -26.00 0.05 4.69
C LEU A 60 -26.97 1.21 4.96
N VAL A 61 -27.73 1.62 3.94
CA VAL A 61 -28.69 2.72 4.02
C VAL A 61 -28.03 3.97 4.62
N LEU A 62 -26.98 4.45 3.93
CA LEU A 62 -26.20 5.61 4.39
C LEU A 62 -27.10 6.84 4.51
N ASN A 63 -27.02 7.55 5.65
CA ASN A 63 -27.85 8.72 5.93
C ASN A 63 -27.00 10.00 5.94
N GLU A 64 -27.29 10.97 5.05
CA GLU A 64 -26.56 12.24 5.02
C GLU A 64 -26.83 13.16 6.21
N GLU A 65 -27.97 12.98 6.89
CA GLU A 65 -28.41 13.80 8.02
C GLU A 65 -27.80 13.35 9.34
N ARG A 66 -27.22 12.14 9.38
CA ARG A 66 -26.55 11.64 10.59
C ARG A 66 -25.20 12.31 10.77
N ALA A 67 -25.04 13.02 11.88
CA ALA A 67 -23.75 13.57 12.29
C ALA A 67 -22.75 12.44 12.58
N THR A 68 -21.54 12.56 12.03
CA THR A 68 -20.48 11.57 12.19
C THR A 68 -19.66 11.83 13.45
N PRO A 69 -18.85 10.85 13.92
CA PRO A 69 -17.99 11.02 15.09
C PRO A 69 -17.03 12.19 14.96
N ALA A 70 -16.49 12.43 13.75
CA ALA A 70 -15.61 13.58 13.48
C ALA A 70 -16.27 14.92 13.86
N VAL A 71 -17.58 15.04 13.68
CA VAL A 71 -18.35 16.26 14.01
C VAL A 71 -18.75 16.28 15.47
N LEU A 72 -19.32 15.18 15.98
CA LEU A 72 -19.86 15.10 17.34
C LEU A 72 -18.79 15.11 18.44
N GLN A 73 -17.62 14.51 18.16
CA GLN A 73 -16.55 14.32 19.14
C GLN A 73 -15.32 15.17 18.83
N ASN A 74 -15.45 16.19 17.97
CA ASN A 74 -14.34 17.02 17.49
C ASN A 74 -13.48 17.53 18.65
N ASP A 75 -12.26 17.03 18.74
CA ASP A 75 -11.27 17.38 19.77
C ASP A 75 -10.09 18.15 19.18
N SER A 76 -10.15 18.52 17.89
CA SER A 76 -9.06 19.15 17.15
C SER A 76 -7.74 18.37 17.18
N LYS A 77 -7.76 17.08 17.57
CA LYS A 77 -6.60 16.22 17.72
C LYS A 77 -6.77 14.93 16.91
N ASP A 78 -7.60 14.00 17.39
CA ASP A 78 -7.85 12.70 16.78
C ASP A 78 -9.19 12.70 16.01
N TYR A 79 -10.18 13.46 16.47
CA TYR A 79 -11.47 13.66 15.82
C TYR A 79 -11.52 15.04 15.17
N VAL A 80 -11.45 15.09 13.84
CA VAL A 80 -11.39 16.34 13.09
C VAL A 80 -12.14 16.23 11.76
N PRO A 81 -13.23 16.99 11.54
CA PRO A 81 -13.93 17.01 10.26
C PRO A 81 -12.99 17.49 9.15
N THR A 82 -12.72 16.61 8.19
CA THR A 82 -11.70 16.85 7.16
C THR A 82 -12.32 16.86 5.76
N ASN A 83 -11.67 17.52 4.79
CA ASN A 83 -12.11 17.54 3.40
C ASN A 83 -12.16 16.11 2.81
N ARG A 84 -13.21 15.81 2.03
CA ARG A 84 -13.43 14.47 1.44
C ARG A 84 -12.23 13.94 0.65
N TRP A 85 -11.50 14.79 -0.05
CA TRP A 85 -10.38 14.38 -0.90
C TRP A 85 -9.14 14.06 -0.07
N MET A 86 -8.91 14.81 1.01
CA MET A 86 -7.88 14.49 1.99
C MET A 86 -8.20 13.21 2.75
N VAL A 87 -9.46 12.98 3.15
CA VAL A 87 -9.81 11.72 3.82
C VAL A 87 -9.71 10.53 2.86
N PHE A 88 -10.11 10.70 1.59
CA PHE A 88 -9.87 9.69 0.57
C PHE A 88 -8.38 9.38 0.42
N GLY A 89 -7.54 10.42 0.29
CA GLY A 89 -6.10 10.25 0.18
C GLY A 89 -5.49 9.60 1.42
N HIS A 90 -5.85 10.07 2.61
CA HIS A 90 -5.43 9.45 3.87
C HIS A 90 -5.79 7.96 3.90
N HIS A 91 -7.07 7.64 3.68
CA HIS A 91 -7.54 6.27 3.76
C HIS A 91 -6.85 5.40 2.71
N PHE A 92 -6.83 5.83 1.44
CA PHE A 92 -6.13 5.13 0.36
C PHE A 92 -4.65 4.93 0.67
N ALA A 93 -3.92 5.96 1.10
CA ALA A 93 -2.51 5.84 1.36
C ALA A 93 -2.20 4.98 2.58
N ALA A 94 -3.07 4.99 3.59
CA ALA A 94 -2.94 4.15 4.78
C ALA A 94 -3.22 2.67 4.49
N ILE A 95 -4.20 2.36 3.64
CA ILE A 95 -4.53 0.97 3.28
C ILE A 95 -3.58 0.41 2.21
N ALA A 96 -3.15 1.24 1.26
CA ALA A 96 -2.21 0.89 0.19
C ALA A 96 -0.75 0.91 0.68
N GLY A 97 -0.42 -0.05 1.55
CA GLY A 97 0.94 -0.31 2.02
C GLY A 97 1.80 -1.07 1.00
N PRO A 98 2.78 -1.90 1.43
CA PRO A 98 3.55 -2.73 0.51
C PRO A 98 2.77 -3.94 0.00
N GLY A 99 1.77 -4.41 0.74
CA GLY A 99 0.98 -5.59 0.38
C GLY A 99 0.45 -5.61 -1.07
N PRO A 100 -0.20 -4.55 -1.59
CA PRO A 100 -0.65 -4.53 -2.98
C PRO A 100 0.49 -4.45 -4.00
N LEU A 101 1.73 -4.17 -3.61
CA LEU A 101 2.89 -4.19 -4.49
C LEU A 101 3.60 -5.55 -4.44
N VAL A 102 3.94 -6.00 -3.24
CA VAL A 102 4.71 -7.21 -2.98
C VAL A 102 3.90 -8.48 -3.24
N GLY A 103 2.65 -8.52 -2.76
CA GLY A 103 1.80 -9.71 -2.82
C GLY A 103 1.59 -10.23 -4.25
N PRO A 104 1.09 -9.40 -5.18
CA PRO A 104 0.93 -9.79 -6.58
C PRO A 104 2.22 -10.26 -7.24
N VAL A 105 3.35 -9.61 -6.91
CA VAL A 105 4.66 -9.99 -7.45
C VAL A 105 5.07 -11.36 -6.96
N LEU A 106 4.96 -11.64 -5.66
CA LEU A 106 5.28 -12.98 -5.12
C LEU A 106 4.32 -14.04 -5.68
N ALA A 107 3.05 -13.71 -5.85
CA ALA A 107 2.04 -14.62 -6.39
C ALA A 107 2.21 -14.90 -7.90
N ALA A 108 2.98 -14.08 -8.63
CA ALA A 108 3.29 -14.33 -10.03
C ALA A 108 4.03 -15.66 -10.25
N GLN A 109 4.56 -16.30 -9.19
CA GLN A 109 5.07 -17.67 -9.27
C GLN A 109 4.04 -18.67 -9.78
N PHE A 110 2.74 -18.44 -9.55
CA PHE A 110 1.65 -19.28 -10.03
C PHE A 110 1.25 -19.00 -11.49
N GLY A 111 1.89 -18.01 -12.13
CA GLY A 111 1.45 -17.41 -13.39
C GLY A 111 0.64 -16.13 -13.17
N PHE A 112 0.36 -15.40 -14.25
CA PHE A 112 -0.37 -14.13 -14.13
C PHE A 112 -1.86 -14.32 -13.83
N LEU A 113 -2.46 -15.44 -14.24
CA LEU A 113 -3.93 -15.59 -14.27
C LEU A 113 -4.55 -15.79 -12.87
N PRO A 114 -4.05 -16.70 -12.00
CA PRO A 114 -4.66 -16.92 -10.68
C PRO A 114 -4.67 -15.65 -9.83
N GLY A 115 -3.54 -14.93 -9.79
CA GLY A 115 -3.42 -13.68 -9.05
C GLY A 115 -4.30 -12.58 -9.63
N THR A 116 -4.32 -12.41 -10.95
CA THR A 116 -5.19 -11.41 -11.61
C THR A 116 -6.67 -11.67 -11.30
N LEU A 117 -7.13 -12.92 -11.38
CA LEU A 117 -8.52 -13.28 -11.05
C LEU A 117 -8.85 -12.95 -9.59
N TRP A 118 -7.97 -13.33 -8.66
CA TRP A 118 -8.18 -13.05 -7.25
C TRP A 118 -8.16 -11.55 -6.94
N ILE A 119 -7.28 -10.76 -7.57
CA ILE A 119 -7.28 -9.29 -7.42
C ILE A 119 -8.63 -8.72 -7.86
N LEU A 120 -9.12 -9.09 -9.04
CA LEU A 120 -10.38 -8.56 -9.59
C LEU A 120 -11.59 -8.99 -8.77
N ILE A 121 -11.71 -10.28 -8.44
CA ILE A 121 -12.85 -10.83 -7.70
C ILE A 121 -12.79 -10.39 -6.24
N GLY A 122 -11.63 -10.59 -5.61
CA GLY A 122 -11.39 -10.29 -4.20
C GLY A 122 -11.61 -8.81 -3.91
N ALA A 123 -11.01 -7.89 -4.68
CA ALA A 123 -11.17 -6.46 -4.42
C ALA A 123 -12.61 -5.96 -4.59
N THR A 124 -13.31 -6.45 -5.61
CA THR A 124 -14.64 -5.94 -5.95
C THR A 124 -15.74 -6.57 -5.09
N LEU A 125 -15.68 -7.88 -4.83
CA LEU A 125 -16.72 -8.59 -4.08
C LEU A 125 -16.41 -8.76 -2.59
N GLY A 126 -15.13 -8.79 -2.22
CA GLY A 126 -14.68 -8.97 -0.84
C GLY A 126 -14.18 -7.67 -0.22
N GLY A 127 -13.05 -7.15 -0.70
CA GLY A 127 -12.33 -6.03 -0.09
C GLY A 127 -13.19 -4.78 0.01
N GLY A 128 -13.82 -4.36 -1.11
CA GLY A 128 -14.61 -3.14 -1.13
C GLY A 128 -15.81 -3.22 -0.18
N VAL A 129 -16.38 -4.42 -0.01
CA VAL A 129 -17.46 -4.70 0.93
C VAL A 129 -16.94 -4.63 2.37
N HIS A 130 -15.86 -5.36 2.64
CA HIS A 130 -15.22 -5.46 3.94
C HIS A 130 -14.87 -4.07 4.49
N ASP A 131 -14.15 -3.28 3.71
CA ASP A 131 -13.67 -1.96 4.10
C ASP A 131 -14.84 -0.96 4.31
N MET A 132 -15.83 -0.98 3.41
CA MET A 132 -17.02 -0.14 3.51
C MET A 132 -17.90 -0.49 4.73
N ILE A 133 -18.10 -1.78 5.02
CA ILE A 133 -18.93 -2.24 6.16
C ILE A 133 -18.25 -1.89 7.48
N VAL A 134 -16.94 -2.15 7.62
CA VAL A 134 -16.22 -1.86 8.86
C VAL A 134 -16.18 -0.36 9.12
N LEU A 135 -15.93 0.45 8.09
CA LEU A 135 -15.95 1.90 8.20
C LEU A 135 -17.31 2.44 8.65
N PHE A 136 -18.37 1.91 8.05
CA PHE A 136 -19.74 2.23 8.42
C PHE A 136 -20.05 1.85 9.87
N ALA A 137 -19.71 0.63 10.28
CA ALA A 137 -19.95 0.14 11.63
C ALA A 137 -19.22 1.02 12.66
N SER A 138 -17.96 1.34 12.41
CA SER A 138 -17.18 2.20 13.30
C SER A 138 -17.76 3.62 13.38
N ILE A 139 -18.17 4.22 12.25
CA ILE A 139 -18.83 5.54 12.27
C ILE A 139 -20.08 5.52 13.14
N ARG A 140 -20.93 4.50 13.03
CA ARG A 140 -22.16 4.38 13.84
C ARG A 140 -21.90 4.07 15.30
N ARG A 141 -20.73 3.50 15.62
CA ARG A 141 -20.27 3.23 16.98
C ARG A 141 -19.37 4.33 17.56
N GLY A 142 -19.34 5.52 16.95
CA GLY A 142 -18.60 6.66 17.51
C GLY A 142 -17.10 6.68 17.17
N GLY A 143 -16.67 5.96 16.13
CA GLY A 143 -15.26 5.85 15.74
C GLY A 143 -14.45 4.85 16.56
N LYS A 144 -15.13 3.87 17.18
CA LYS A 144 -14.51 2.81 17.98
C LYS A 144 -13.70 1.84 17.12
N THR A 145 -12.65 1.30 17.72
CA THR A 145 -11.79 0.29 17.10
C THR A 145 -12.53 -1.03 16.92
N LEU A 146 -12.02 -1.87 16.02
CA LEU A 146 -12.57 -3.20 15.77
C LEU A 146 -12.71 -4.04 17.04
N GLY A 147 -11.68 -4.10 17.88
CA GLY A 147 -11.71 -4.91 19.10
C GLY A 147 -12.77 -4.44 20.10
N GLN A 148 -12.96 -3.12 20.24
CA GLN A 148 -14.01 -2.56 21.08
C GLN A 148 -15.42 -2.82 20.52
N MET A 149 -15.59 -2.78 19.19
CA MET A 149 -16.85 -3.17 18.56
C MET A 149 -17.17 -4.64 18.81
N VAL A 150 -16.20 -5.55 18.63
CA VAL A 150 -16.39 -6.99 18.91
C VAL A 150 -16.81 -7.22 20.37
N LYS A 151 -16.21 -6.48 21.31
CA LYS A 151 -16.56 -6.52 22.73
C LYS A 151 -18.01 -6.14 23.01
N GLU A 152 -18.53 -5.14 22.30
CA GLU A 152 -19.89 -4.63 22.48
C GLU A 152 -20.95 -5.49 21.79
N GLU A 153 -20.63 -6.10 20.65
CA GLU A 153 -21.58 -6.90 19.87
C GLU A 153 -21.61 -8.39 20.28
N ILE A 154 -20.46 -8.98 20.62
CA ILE A 154 -20.37 -10.43 20.92
C ILE A 154 -20.29 -10.68 22.42
N GLY A 155 -19.45 -9.91 23.12
CA GLY A 155 -19.31 -10.02 24.57
C GLY A 155 -17.90 -9.76 25.07
N ARG A 156 -17.76 -9.63 26.40
CA ARG A 156 -16.52 -9.18 27.04
C ARG A 156 -15.34 -10.12 26.84
N GLY A 157 -15.55 -11.44 26.93
CA GLY A 157 -14.48 -12.44 26.77
C GLY A 157 -13.91 -12.45 25.36
N VAL A 158 -14.79 -12.57 24.35
CA VAL A 158 -14.40 -12.54 22.93
C VAL A 158 -13.79 -11.20 22.55
N GLY A 159 -14.35 -10.09 23.06
CA GLY A 159 -13.80 -8.75 22.85
C GLY A 159 -12.40 -8.56 23.40
N LEU A 160 -12.10 -9.07 24.60
CA LEU A 160 -10.76 -8.99 25.18
C LEU A 160 -9.75 -9.80 24.37
N LEU A 161 -10.12 -11.02 23.97
CA LEU A 161 -9.29 -11.85 23.10
C LEU A 161 -9.03 -11.13 21.76
N ALA A 162 -10.08 -10.60 21.14
CA ALA A 162 -9.95 -9.84 19.88
C ALA A 162 -9.05 -8.61 20.03
N LEU A 163 -9.18 -7.84 21.11
CA LEU A 163 -8.31 -6.69 21.39
C LEU A 163 -6.84 -7.10 21.51
N ILE A 164 -6.54 -8.15 22.30
CA ILE A 164 -5.18 -8.65 22.50
C ILE A 164 -4.60 -9.18 21.18
N SER A 165 -5.35 -10.03 20.47
CA SER A 165 -4.91 -10.62 19.21
C SER A 165 -4.67 -9.55 18.14
N VAL A 166 -5.58 -8.59 17.98
CA VAL A 166 -5.43 -7.52 16.98
C VAL A 166 -4.26 -6.60 17.34
N LEU A 167 -4.06 -6.28 18.63
CA LEU A 167 -2.92 -5.49 19.08
C LEU A 167 -1.58 -6.21 18.83
N ALA A 168 -1.49 -7.50 19.15
CA ALA A 168 -0.29 -8.30 18.91
C ALA A 168 0.05 -8.40 17.42
N ILE A 169 -0.96 -8.66 16.58
CA ILE A 169 -0.79 -8.66 15.11
C ILE A 169 -0.33 -7.29 14.62
N MET A 170 -0.91 -6.20 15.13
CA MET A 170 -0.51 -4.83 14.76
C MET A 170 0.96 -4.55 15.11
N ILE A 171 1.42 -4.96 16.28
CA ILE A 171 2.81 -4.77 16.72
C ILE A 171 3.78 -5.48 15.78
N ILE A 172 3.53 -6.76 15.47
CA ILE A 172 4.38 -7.55 14.57
C ILE A 172 4.35 -6.97 13.16
N LEU A 173 3.16 -6.63 12.66
CA LEU A 173 2.99 -6.08 11.32
C LEU A 173 3.75 -4.76 11.17
N LEU A 174 3.64 -3.84 12.12
CA LEU A 174 4.37 -2.56 12.10
C LEU A 174 5.89 -2.76 12.12
N ALA A 175 6.38 -3.70 12.92
CA ALA A 175 7.81 -4.02 12.98
C ALA A 175 8.34 -4.52 11.62
N VAL A 176 7.64 -5.47 11.00
CA VAL A 176 8.02 -6.01 9.68
C VAL A 176 7.96 -4.92 8.60
N LEU A 177 6.91 -4.08 8.60
CA LEU A 177 6.82 -2.96 7.67
C LEU A 177 7.99 -1.98 7.83
N ALA A 178 8.33 -1.63 9.07
CA ALA A 178 9.44 -0.73 9.36
C ALA A 178 10.79 -1.34 8.95
N LEU A 179 10.97 -2.64 9.13
CA LEU A 179 12.20 -3.34 8.73
C LEU A 179 12.43 -3.25 7.22
N VAL A 180 11.38 -3.45 6.41
CA VAL A 180 11.47 -3.31 4.95
C VAL A 180 11.87 -1.88 4.56
N VAL A 181 11.36 -0.86 5.24
CA VAL A 181 11.75 0.55 4.98
C VAL A 181 13.21 0.80 5.37
N VAL A 182 13.66 0.30 6.52
CA VAL A 182 15.07 0.41 6.94
C VAL A 182 15.98 -0.22 5.89
N GLN A 183 15.66 -1.45 5.45
CA GLN A 183 16.45 -2.16 4.44
C GLN A 183 16.45 -1.45 3.08
N ALA A 184 15.32 -0.89 2.66
CA ALA A 184 15.20 -0.16 1.40
C ALA A 184 15.93 1.19 1.39
N LEU A 185 16.03 1.86 2.54
CA LEU A 185 16.65 3.19 2.67
C LEU A 185 18.10 3.16 3.14
N ALA A 186 18.55 2.05 3.71
CA ALA A 186 19.93 1.89 4.14
C ALA A 186 20.87 2.15 2.96
N GLN A 187 21.84 3.04 3.18
CA GLN A 187 22.79 3.45 2.13
C GLN A 187 22.15 4.08 0.89
N SER A 188 20.91 4.59 0.97
CA SER A 188 20.22 5.33 -0.10
C SER A 188 19.98 6.80 0.29
N PRO A 189 20.98 7.69 0.11
CA PRO A 189 20.85 9.11 0.46
C PRO A 189 19.70 9.80 -0.25
N TRP A 190 19.44 9.43 -1.50
CA TRP A 190 18.31 9.94 -2.28
C TRP A 190 16.98 9.63 -1.58
N GLY A 191 16.74 8.37 -1.20
CA GLY A 191 15.50 7.97 -0.55
C GLY A 191 15.28 8.69 0.78
N VAL A 192 16.33 8.76 1.62
CA VAL A 192 16.27 9.46 2.92
C VAL A 192 16.01 10.95 2.73
N PHE A 193 16.66 11.60 1.77
CA PHE A 193 16.44 13.02 1.45
C PHE A 193 14.99 13.28 1.04
N THR A 194 14.45 12.51 0.10
CA THR A 194 13.07 12.70 -0.36
C THR A 194 12.06 12.53 0.77
N ILE A 195 12.24 11.51 1.62
CA ILE A 195 11.39 11.33 2.81
C ILE A 195 11.53 12.51 3.78
N ALA A 196 12.77 12.92 4.07
CA ALA A 196 13.04 14.03 4.97
C ALA A 196 12.38 15.33 4.50
N VAL A 197 12.35 15.60 3.19
CA VAL A 197 11.68 16.76 2.60
C VAL A 197 10.14 16.68 2.74
N THR A 198 9.54 15.49 2.70
CA THR A 198 8.08 15.36 2.82
C THR A 198 7.53 15.73 4.20
N ILE A 199 8.33 15.59 5.26
CA ILE A 199 7.92 15.89 6.64
C ILE A 199 7.63 17.40 6.84
N PRO A 200 8.57 18.33 6.60
CA PRO A 200 8.30 19.76 6.73
C PRO A 200 7.24 20.24 5.72
N LEU A 201 7.21 19.69 4.50
CA LEU A 201 6.14 20.00 3.54
C LEU A 201 4.76 19.66 4.12
N ALA A 202 4.60 18.47 4.70
CA ALA A 202 3.35 18.05 5.34
C ALA A 202 2.96 18.96 6.51
N LEU A 203 3.92 19.38 7.36
CA LEU A 203 3.66 20.29 8.46
C LEU A 203 3.18 21.67 7.98
N ILE A 204 3.83 22.25 6.97
CA ILE A 204 3.42 23.52 6.36
C ILE A 204 2.02 23.38 5.75
N MET A 205 1.77 22.30 5.00
CA MET A 205 0.46 22.01 4.42
C MET A 205 -0.62 21.90 5.51
N GLY A 206 -0.33 21.19 6.61
CA GLY A 206 -1.24 21.02 7.75
C GLY A 206 -1.60 22.34 8.43
N ILE A 207 -0.59 23.17 8.72
CA ILE A 207 -0.79 24.49 9.32
C ILE A 207 -1.59 25.40 8.37
N ALA A 208 -1.22 25.45 7.08
CA ALA A 208 -1.90 26.26 6.08
C ALA A 208 -3.39 25.90 5.96
N LEU A 209 -3.72 24.61 5.93
CA LEU A 209 -5.10 24.13 5.91
C LEU A 209 -5.85 24.46 7.21
N ARG A 210 -5.17 24.39 8.36
CA ARG A 210 -5.76 24.73 9.66
C ARG A 210 -6.12 26.20 9.79
N THR A 211 -5.39 27.11 9.13
CA THR A 211 -5.72 28.54 9.15
C THR A 211 -7.07 28.87 8.49
N GLY A 212 -7.57 27.98 7.62
CA GLY A 212 -8.80 28.21 6.84
C GLY A 212 -8.69 29.29 5.76
N LYS A 213 -7.54 29.98 5.66
CA LYS A 213 -7.30 31.07 4.70
C LYS A 213 -6.78 30.58 3.35
N VAL A 214 -6.14 29.41 3.32
CA VAL A 214 -5.53 28.85 2.10
C VAL A 214 -6.44 27.78 1.51
N SER A 215 -6.65 27.83 0.19
CA SER A 215 -7.46 26.83 -0.50
C SER A 215 -6.76 25.48 -0.54
N VAL A 216 -7.54 24.39 -0.51
CA VAL A 216 -7.01 23.01 -0.63
C VAL A 216 -6.19 22.84 -1.92
N VAL A 217 -6.60 23.50 -3.01
CA VAL A 217 -5.90 23.44 -4.30
C VAL A 217 -4.51 24.07 -4.20
N ALA A 218 -4.39 25.26 -3.60
CA ALA A 218 -3.08 25.91 -3.44
C ALA A 218 -2.12 25.08 -2.59
N VAL A 219 -2.61 24.50 -1.48
CA VAL A 219 -1.82 23.59 -0.64
C VAL A 219 -1.42 22.33 -1.40
N THR A 220 -2.32 21.80 -2.25
CA THR A 220 -2.03 20.64 -3.10
C THR A 220 -0.93 20.97 -4.10
N ILE A 221 -1.00 22.09 -4.81
CA ILE A 221 0.01 22.52 -5.78
C ILE A 221 1.36 22.70 -5.09
N PHE A 222 1.40 23.40 -3.95
CA PHE A 222 2.63 23.55 -3.17
C PHE A 222 3.23 22.20 -2.77
N GLY A 223 2.42 21.29 -2.24
CA GLY A 223 2.86 19.95 -1.87
C GLY A 223 3.41 19.18 -3.07
N LEU A 224 2.72 19.20 -4.21
CA LEU A 224 3.16 18.52 -5.43
C LEU A 224 4.47 19.07 -5.97
N LEU A 225 4.64 20.40 -6.00
CA LEU A 225 5.89 21.02 -6.42
C LEU A 225 7.03 20.70 -5.45
N GLY A 226 6.78 20.73 -4.15
CA GLY A 226 7.76 20.37 -3.12
C GLY A 226 8.15 18.89 -3.18
N LEU A 227 7.19 18.00 -3.45
CA LEU A 227 7.45 16.57 -3.63
C LEU A 227 8.24 16.32 -4.93
N ALA A 228 7.85 16.95 -6.03
CA ALA A 228 8.60 16.87 -7.29
C ALA A 228 10.03 17.39 -7.09
N PHE A 229 10.22 18.47 -6.34
CA PHE A 229 11.53 18.95 -5.93
C PHE A 229 12.29 17.95 -5.05
N GLY A 230 11.64 17.29 -4.09
CA GLY A 230 12.29 16.27 -3.25
C GLY A 230 12.74 15.05 -4.05
N VAL A 231 11.93 14.61 -5.01
CA VAL A 231 12.23 13.47 -5.90
C VAL A 231 13.32 13.86 -6.91
N TRP A 232 13.14 14.96 -7.64
CA TRP A 232 14.05 15.41 -8.69
C TRP A 232 15.35 15.98 -8.13
N GLY A 233 15.30 16.73 -7.04
CA GLY A 233 16.49 17.25 -6.34
C GLY A 233 17.34 16.14 -5.73
N GLY A 234 16.69 15.06 -5.30
CA GLY A 234 17.33 13.87 -4.74
C GLY A 234 18.42 13.25 -5.63
N GLN A 235 18.20 13.25 -6.95
CA GLN A 235 19.16 12.69 -7.92
C GLN A 235 20.48 13.49 -7.99
N PHE A 236 20.46 14.77 -7.59
CA PHE A 236 21.64 15.64 -7.67
C PHE A 236 22.52 15.58 -6.42
N LEU A 237 22.10 14.89 -5.35
CA LEU A 237 22.90 14.76 -4.12
C LEU A 237 24.31 14.21 -4.39
N ALA A 238 24.44 13.31 -5.36
CA ALA A 238 25.73 12.73 -5.77
C ALA A 238 26.75 13.79 -6.25
N HIS A 239 26.30 14.99 -6.65
CA HIS A 239 27.18 16.10 -7.03
C HIS A 239 27.63 16.95 -5.82
N PHE A 240 27.05 16.72 -4.64
CA PHE A 240 27.33 17.46 -3.40
C PHE A 240 27.72 16.50 -2.26
N PRO A 241 28.97 15.99 -2.24
CA PRO A 241 29.40 14.92 -1.31
C PRO A 241 29.17 15.24 0.17
N ALA A 242 29.31 16.51 0.58
CA ALA A 242 29.09 16.94 1.96
C ALA A 242 27.62 16.80 2.40
N ILE A 243 26.67 17.08 1.48
CA ILE A 243 25.24 16.95 1.74
C ILE A 243 24.85 15.47 1.67
N GLU A 244 25.36 14.74 0.69
CA GLU A 244 25.10 13.31 0.52
C GLU A 244 25.50 12.50 1.77
N ALA A 245 26.67 12.78 2.36
CA ALA A 245 27.14 12.13 3.58
C ALA A 245 26.18 12.34 4.76
N TRP A 246 25.44 13.46 4.78
CA TRP A 246 24.48 13.76 5.83
C TRP A 246 23.17 12.97 5.72
N PHE A 247 22.86 12.41 4.54
CA PHE A 247 21.69 11.56 4.30
C PHE A 247 22.05 10.07 4.20
N ARG A 248 23.34 9.74 4.18
CA ARG A 248 23.82 8.35 4.15
C ARG A 248 23.90 7.79 5.55
N HIS A 249 22.91 6.99 5.92
CA HIS A 249 22.82 6.36 7.25
C HIS A 249 22.77 4.83 7.17
N ASP A 250 23.23 4.21 8.26
CA ASP A 250 23.17 2.77 8.47
C ASP A 250 21.78 2.34 8.98
N GLN A 251 21.55 1.02 8.99
CA GLN A 251 20.25 0.47 9.37
C GLN A 251 19.88 0.78 10.82
N LYS A 252 20.85 0.80 11.75
CA LYS A 252 20.58 1.06 13.18
C LYS A 252 20.10 2.49 13.40
N TRP A 253 20.74 3.46 12.76
CA TRP A 253 20.30 4.86 12.83
C TRP A 253 18.89 5.03 12.23
N LEU A 254 18.65 4.42 11.06
CA LEU A 254 17.34 4.48 10.39
C LEU A 254 16.23 3.84 11.23
N ALA A 255 16.51 2.74 11.94
CA ALA A 255 15.55 2.12 12.83
C ALA A 255 15.08 3.08 13.94
N TRP A 256 16.04 3.73 14.62
CA TRP A 256 15.73 4.76 15.62
C TRP A 256 14.98 5.96 15.02
N ALA A 257 15.37 6.41 13.83
CA ALA A 257 14.71 7.52 13.15
C ALA A 257 13.23 7.18 12.83
N ILE A 258 12.94 5.97 12.33
CA ILE A 258 11.58 5.53 12.03
C ILE A 258 10.75 5.36 13.31
N MET A 259 11.34 4.87 14.41
CA MET A 259 10.67 4.80 15.72
C MET A 259 10.29 6.19 16.23
N LEU A 260 11.24 7.14 16.22
CA LEU A 260 11.00 8.51 16.66
C LEU A 260 9.94 9.19 15.78
N TYR A 261 10.01 8.95 14.47
CA TYR A 261 9.04 9.45 13.52
C TYR A 261 7.65 8.86 13.75
N GLY A 262 7.52 7.54 13.93
CA GLY A 262 6.25 6.89 14.25
C GLY A 262 5.64 7.37 15.56
N LEU A 263 6.48 7.64 16.58
CA LEU A 263 6.06 8.27 17.82
C LEU A 263 5.47 9.66 17.57
N ALA A 264 6.18 10.52 16.82
CA ALA A 264 5.68 11.84 16.45
C ALA A 264 4.38 11.75 15.65
N ALA A 265 4.32 10.88 14.64
CA ALA A 265 3.15 10.66 13.81
C ALA A 265 1.92 10.14 14.57
N SER A 266 2.10 9.43 15.69
CA SER A 266 0.99 8.97 16.54
C SER A 266 0.50 10.01 17.55
N VAL A 267 1.42 10.79 18.12
CA VAL A 267 1.14 11.74 19.22
C VAL A 267 0.58 13.07 18.72
N LEU A 268 1.11 13.57 17.60
CA LEU A 268 0.72 14.85 17.03
C LEU A 268 -0.75 14.87 16.59
N PRO A 269 -1.40 16.03 16.43
CA PRO A 269 -2.75 16.08 15.88
C PRO A 269 -2.81 15.52 14.46
N VAL A 270 -3.90 14.81 14.12
CA VAL A 270 -4.12 14.15 12.83
C VAL A 270 -3.92 15.11 11.65
N TRP A 271 -4.45 16.33 11.78
CA TRP A 271 -4.38 17.36 10.75
C TRP A 271 -2.99 17.96 10.53
N MET A 272 -2.04 17.76 11.46
CA MET A 272 -0.76 18.46 11.43
C MET A 272 0.29 17.71 10.61
N LEU A 273 0.40 16.39 10.78
CA LEU A 273 1.40 15.58 10.10
C LEU A 273 0.75 14.49 9.24
N LEU A 274 -0.06 13.64 9.87
CA LEU A 274 -0.59 12.42 9.25
C LEU A 274 -1.47 12.72 8.02
N THR A 275 -2.53 13.51 8.15
CA THR A 275 -3.43 13.75 7.00
C THR A 275 -2.76 14.50 5.84
N PRO A 276 -2.01 15.59 6.04
CA PRO A 276 -1.37 16.30 4.92
C PRO A 276 -0.31 15.45 4.22
N ARG A 277 0.46 14.68 4.99
CA ARG A 277 1.48 13.78 4.44
C ARG A 277 0.85 12.65 3.63
N ASP A 278 -0.18 12.01 4.17
CA ASP A 278 -0.84 10.89 3.48
C ASP A 278 -1.56 11.36 2.21
N TYR A 279 -2.13 12.57 2.26
CA TYR A 279 -2.69 13.22 1.08
C TYR A 279 -1.61 13.50 0.03
N LEU A 280 -0.44 14.01 0.42
CA LEU A 280 0.68 14.22 -0.51
C LEU A 280 1.18 12.89 -1.10
N SER A 281 1.38 11.89 -0.26
CA SER A 281 1.78 10.55 -0.64
C SER A 281 0.81 9.97 -1.66
N THR A 282 -0.50 10.12 -1.48
CA THR A 282 -1.53 9.66 -2.42
C THR A 282 -1.31 10.12 -3.85
N PHE A 283 -0.90 11.37 -4.07
CA PHE A 283 -0.62 11.84 -5.43
C PHE A 283 0.59 11.17 -6.04
N LEU A 284 1.64 10.92 -5.26
CA LEU A 284 2.75 10.09 -5.71
C LEU A 284 2.26 8.69 -6.06
N LYS A 285 1.49 8.08 -5.15
CA LYS A 285 0.96 6.72 -5.28
C LYS A 285 0.15 6.55 -6.57
N LEU A 286 -0.92 7.32 -6.69
CA LEU A 286 -1.84 7.25 -7.83
C LEU A 286 -1.21 7.80 -9.10
N GLY A 287 -0.37 8.83 -8.99
CA GLY A 287 0.35 9.41 -10.12
C GLY A 287 1.29 8.41 -10.77
N THR A 288 2.15 7.74 -10.00
CA THR A 288 3.06 6.70 -10.52
C THR A 288 2.30 5.53 -11.11
N VAL A 289 1.25 5.05 -10.44
CA VAL A 289 0.43 3.94 -10.94
C VAL A 289 -0.31 4.31 -12.23
N ALA A 290 -0.83 5.54 -12.33
CA ALA A 290 -1.45 6.04 -13.55
C ALA A 290 -0.43 6.19 -14.69
N MET A 291 0.78 6.69 -14.40
CA MET A 291 1.88 6.73 -15.37
C MET A 291 2.27 5.33 -15.85
N LEU A 292 2.30 4.35 -14.94
CA LEU A 292 2.59 2.96 -15.28
C LEU A 292 1.50 2.36 -16.17
N ALA A 293 0.23 2.57 -15.84
CA ALA A 293 -0.90 2.12 -16.65
C ALA A 293 -0.87 2.76 -18.05
N ALA A 294 -0.57 4.05 -18.14
CA ALA A 294 -0.38 4.74 -19.42
C ALA A 294 0.80 4.16 -20.21
N ALA A 295 1.93 3.87 -19.57
CA ALA A 295 3.08 3.24 -20.21
C ALA A 295 2.73 1.84 -20.75
N VAL A 296 1.94 1.04 -20.02
CA VAL A 296 1.46 -0.27 -20.48
C VAL A 296 0.57 -0.13 -21.71
N VAL A 297 -0.34 0.86 -21.74
CA VAL A 297 -1.22 1.11 -22.90
C VAL A 297 -0.42 1.55 -24.13
N LEU A 298 0.63 2.37 -23.94
CA LEU A 298 1.45 2.90 -25.02
C LEU A 298 2.45 1.87 -25.57
N ILE A 299 3.16 1.16 -24.69
CA ILE A 299 4.20 0.18 -25.08
C ILE A 299 3.58 -1.16 -25.47
N ASN A 300 2.40 -1.49 -24.92
CA ASN A 300 1.73 -2.76 -25.13
C ASN A 300 2.64 -3.97 -24.82
N PRO A 301 3.28 -4.04 -23.64
CA PRO A 301 4.27 -5.08 -23.36
C PRO A 301 3.62 -6.46 -23.26
N THR A 302 4.32 -7.47 -23.76
CA THR A 302 3.89 -8.86 -23.64
C THR A 302 4.19 -9.42 -22.26
N LEU A 303 3.26 -10.20 -21.73
CA LEU A 303 3.45 -10.99 -20.51
C LEU A 303 4.32 -12.20 -20.87
N GLN A 304 5.50 -12.26 -20.26
CA GLN A 304 6.48 -13.35 -20.43
C GLN A 304 6.16 -14.53 -19.50
N MET A 305 5.58 -14.24 -18.33
CA MET A 305 5.09 -15.29 -17.44
C MET A 305 3.88 -15.99 -18.08
N PRO A 306 3.80 -17.34 -18.07
CA PRO A 306 2.62 -18.05 -18.57
C PRO A 306 1.38 -17.75 -17.72
N ALA A 307 0.20 -18.03 -18.26
CA ALA A 307 -1.06 -17.87 -17.54
C ALA A 307 -1.07 -18.65 -16.22
N ILE A 308 -0.56 -19.88 -16.27
CA ILE A 308 -0.41 -20.79 -15.15
C ILE A 308 0.96 -21.45 -15.24
N THR A 309 1.69 -21.53 -14.13
CA THR A 309 2.95 -22.27 -14.04
C THR A 309 2.71 -23.66 -13.43
N LYS A 310 3.74 -24.52 -13.45
CA LYS A 310 3.69 -25.82 -12.78
C LYS A 310 3.58 -25.72 -11.25
N PHE A 311 3.91 -24.57 -10.66
CA PHE A 311 3.96 -24.36 -9.21
C PHE A 311 2.59 -24.19 -8.54
N ILE A 312 1.48 -24.34 -9.29
CA ILE A 312 0.13 -24.37 -8.71
C ILE A 312 -0.07 -25.51 -7.69
N ASP A 313 0.75 -26.56 -7.78
CA ASP A 313 0.77 -27.72 -6.89
C ASP A 313 1.43 -27.44 -5.54
N GLY A 314 2.12 -26.30 -5.42
CA GLY A 314 2.80 -25.86 -4.22
C GLY A 314 4.29 -26.14 -4.13
N THR A 315 4.90 -26.62 -5.22
CA THR A 315 6.35 -26.83 -5.34
C THR A 315 7.12 -25.54 -5.72
N GLY A 316 6.53 -24.38 -5.46
CA GLY A 316 7.06 -23.06 -5.84
C GLY A 316 8.43 -22.74 -5.24
N LEU A 317 9.28 -22.07 -6.04
CA LEU A 317 10.63 -21.66 -5.62
C LEU A 317 10.64 -20.41 -4.73
N VAL A 318 9.62 -19.54 -4.87
CA VAL A 318 9.53 -18.29 -4.11
C VAL A 318 8.97 -18.55 -2.72
N PHE A 319 7.90 -19.35 -2.66
CA PHE A 319 7.35 -19.88 -1.42
C PHE A 319 6.65 -21.22 -1.68
N ALA A 320 6.66 -22.08 -0.66
CA ALA A 320 5.97 -23.35 -0.68
C ALA A 320 4.47 -23.17 -0.40
N GLY A 321 3.62 -23.90 -1.13
CA GLY A 321 2.18 -23.93 -0.91
C GLY A 321 1.36 -23.84 -2.20
N PRO A 322 0.29 -24.66 -2.34
CA PRO A 322 -0.52 -24.71 -3.56
C PRO A 322 -1.25 -23.39 -3.79
N VAL A 323 -1.71 -23.17 -5.03
CA VAL A 323 -2.37 -21.92 -5.44
C VAL A 323 -3.51 -21.52 -4.51
N PHE A 324 -4.30 -22.47 -4.03
CA PHE A 324 -5.30 -22.25 -2.99
C PHE A 324 -4.89 -22.97 -1.70
N PRO A 325 -4.87 -22.29 -0.53
CA PRO A 325 -5.36 -20.92 -0.27
C PRO A 325 -4.30 -19.82 -0.46
N PHE A 326 -3.07 -20.14 -0.87
CA PHE A 326 -1.96 -19.19 -0.80
C PHE A 326 -2.11 -17.97 -1.68
N VAL A 327 -2.79 -18.03 -2.83
CA VAL A 327 -3.08 -16.83 -3.63
C VAL A 327 -3.87 -15.78 -2.84
N CYS A 328 -4.79 -16.22 -1.97
CA CYS A 328 -5.58 -15.34 -1.12
C CYS A 328 -4.77 -14.76 0.04
N ILE A 329 -3.81 -15.54 0.56
CA ILE A 329 -2.93 -15.13 1.67
C ILE A 329 -1.85 -14.16 1.16
N THR A 330 -1.18 -14.53 0.07
CA THR A 330 -0.09 -13.76 -0.53
C THR A 330 -0.59 -12.45 -1.12
N ILE A 331 -1.76 -12.46 -1.78
CA ILE A 331 -2.42 -11.24 -2.27
C ILE A 331 -3.57 -10.88 -1.32
N ALA A 332 -3.26 -10.62 -0.05
CA ALA A 332 -4.25 -10.07 0.89
C ALA A 332 -4.57 -8.61 0.54
N CYS A 333 -3.58 -7.71 0.59
CA CYS A 333 -3.79 -6.33 0.15
C CYS A 333 -3.84 -6.22 -1.38
N GLY A 334 -4.68 -5.33 -1.90
CA GLY A 334 -5.06 -5.32 -3.31
C GLY A 334 -6.25 -6.25 -3.65
N ALA A 335 -6.67 -7.11 -2.72
CA ALA A 335 -7.87 -7.95 -2.86
C ALA A 335 -8.77 -7.90 -1.61
N VAL A 336 -8.37 -8.54 -0.50
CA VAL A 336 -9.12 -8.54 0.77
C VAL A 336 -8.13 -8.52 1.94
N SER A 337 -8.02 -7.39 2.63
CA SER A 337 -7.02 -7.21 3.70
C SER A 337 -7.65 -6.91 5.06
N GLY A 338 -7.19 -7.62 6.09
CA GLY A 338 -7.55 -7.34 7.48
C GLY A 338 -7.02 -5.99 7.97
N PHE A 339 -5.90 -5.48 7.44
CA PHE A 339 -5.36 -4.17 7.83
C PHE A 339 -6.30 -3.02 7.48
N HIS A 340 -7.06 -3.17 6.38
CA HIS A 340 -8.08 -2.19 5.98
C HIS A 340 -9.13 -2.01 7.07
N SER A 341 -9.59 -3.10 7.71
CA SER A 341 -10.51 -3.03 8.85
C SER A 341 -9.98 -2.18 10.01
N LEU A 342 -8.66 -2.18 10.22
CA LEU A 342 -8.00 -1.45 11.29
C LEU A 342 -7.96 0.05 10.96
N ILE A 343 -7.69 0.41 9.71
CA ILE A 343 -7.76 1.80 9.24
C ILE A 343 -9.21 2.31 9.20
N ALA A 344 -10.14 1.48 8.74
CA ALA A 344 -11.58 1.73 8.62
C ALA A 344 -12.27 1.87 9.99
N SER A 345 -11.77 1.20 11.02
CA SER A 345 -12.25 1.36 12.41
C SER A 345 -11.37 2.27 13.28
N GLY A 346 -10.24 2.72 12.74
CA GLY A 346 -9.21 3.46 13.47
C GLY A 346 -9.23 4.95 13.16
N THR A 347 -8.48 5.39 12.15
CA THR A 347 -8.27 6.82 11.84
C THR A 347 -9.39 7.41 11.00
N THR A 348 -9.78 6.71 9.93
CA THR A 348 -10.75 7.19 8.93
C THR A 348 -12.12 7.61 9.49
N PRO A 349 -12.77 6.84 10.39
CA PRO A 349 -14.09 7.19 10.90
C PRO A 349 -14.08 8.46 11.77
N LYS A 350 -12.90 8.82 12.30
CA LYS A 350 -12.67 10.02 13.11
C LYS A 350 -12.46 11.29 12.28
N MET A 351 -12.37 11.18 10.95
CA MET A 351 -12.17 12.31 10.03
C MET A 351 -13.33 12.58 9.05
N ILE A 352 -14.17 11.57 8.80
CA ILE A 352 -15.28 11.68 7.85
C ILE A 352 -16.36 12.61 8.39
N ARG A 353 -16.76 13.61 7.60
CA ARG A 353 -17.79 14.60 7.98
C ARG A 353 -19.23 14.19 7.66
N ARG A 354 -19.45 13.31 6.68
CA ARG A 354 -20.80 12.85 6.26
C ARG A 354 -20.77 11.37 5.94
N GLU A 355 -21.81 10.65 6.36
CA GLU A 355 -21.94 9.20 6.18
C GLU A 355 -21.91 8.81 4.68
N SER A 356 -22.49 9.63 3.78
CA SER A 356 -22.46 9.34 2.33
C SER A 356 -21.06 9.27 1.72
N ARG A 357 -20.03 9.77 2.41
CA ARG A 357 -18.64 9.67 1.96
C ARG A 357 -18.04 8.29 2.17
N ILE A 358 -18.65 7.42 3.00
CA ILE A 358 -18.21 6.04 3.22
C ILE A 358 -18.04 5.28 1.90
N ARG A 359 -18.97 5.44 0.95
CA ARG A 359 -18.90 4.76 -0.35
C ARG A 359 -17.63 5.13 -1.13
N ASN A 360 -17.31 6.42 -1.20
CA ASN A 360 -16.17 6.88 -1.98
C ASN A 360 -14.86 6.57 -1.26
N ILE A 361 -14.84 6.65 0.08
CA ILE A 361 -13.63 6.49 0.88
C ILE A 361 -13.31 5.03 1.09
N GLY A 362 -14.21 4.20 1.62
CA GLY A 362 -13.95 2.77 1.82
C GLY A 362 -13.91 2.02 0.49
N TYR A 363 -15.09 1.70 -0.06
CA TYR A 363 -15.17 0.92 -1.31
C TYR A 363 -14.34 1.52 -2.45
N GLY A 364 -14.42 2.84 -2.65
CA GLY A 364 -13.69 3.53 -3.71
C GLY A 364 -12.17 3.46 -3.59
N ALA A 365 -11.60 3.61 -2.38
CA ALA A 365 -10.16 3.50 -2.20
C ALA A 365 -9.69 2.05 -2.42
N MET A 366 -10.42 1.07 -1.90
CA MET A 366 -10.10 -0.35 -2.09
C MET A 366 -10.07 -0.75 -3.57
N VAL A 367 -11.09 -0.42 -4.37
CA VAL A 367 -11.04 -0.73 -5.81
C VAL A 367 -10.01 0.08 -6.59
N THR A 368 -9.53 1.19 -6.02
CA THR A 368 -8.39 1.93 -6.56
C THR A 368 -7.06 1.22 -6.22
N GLU A 369 -6.92 0.67 -5.01
CA GLU A 369 -5.78 -0.16 -4.60
C GLU A 369 -5.66 -1.42 -5.47
N MET A 370 -6.79 -2.00 -5.90
CA MET A 370 -6.82 -3.09 -6.88
C MET A 370 -6.00 -2.76 -8.14
N LEU A 371 -6.06 -1.53 -8.66
CA LEU A 371 -5.28 -1.14 -9.85
C LEU A 371 -3.77 -1.13 -9.56
N VAL A 372 -3.37 -0.76 -8.33
CA VAL A 372 -1.98 -0.85 -7.88
C VAL A 372 -1.52 -2.30 -7.90
N ALA A 373 -2.35 -3.22 -7.42
CA ALA A 373 -2.05 -4.65 -7.42
C ALA A 373 -1.96 -5.25 -8.82
N LEU A 374 -2.83 -4.83 -9.75
CA LEU A 374 -2.72 -5.22 -11.15
C LEU A 374 -1.44 -4.70 -11.79
N MET A 375 -1.02 -3.47 -11.46
CA MET A 375 0.24 -2.91 -11.96
C MET A 375 1.45 -3.69 -11.45
N ALA A 376 1.41 -4.12 -10.20
CA ALA A 376 2.46 -4.97 -9.63
C ALA A 376 2.51 -6.36 -10.27
N MET A 377 1.35 -6.98 -10.52
CA MET A 377 1.25 -8.24 -11.26
C MET A 377 1.85 -8.11 -12.67
N ILE A 378 1.50 -7.03 -13.39
CA ILE A 378 2.06 -6.73 -14.71
C ILE A 378 3.58 -6.57 -14.63
N ALA A 379 4.07 -5.74 -13.69
CA ALA A 379 5.50 -5.49 -13.53
C ALA A 379 6.31 -6.78 -13.30
N ALA A 380 5.77 -7.73 -12.54
CA ALA A 380 6.39 -9.04 -12.37
C ALA A 380 6.34 -9.89 -13.65
N CYS A 381 5.19 -9.92 -14.32
CA CYS A 381 4.94 -10.83 -15.43
C CYS A 381 5.52 -10.37 -16.77
N VAL A 382 5.96 -9.12 -16.91
CA VAL A 382 6.71 -8.64 -18.09
C VAL A 382 8.20 -9.01 -18.04
N LEU A 383 8.71 -9.40 -16.87
CA LEU A 383 10.10 -9.87 -16.71
C LEU A 383 10.25 -11.28 -17.26
N GLN A 384 11.47 -11.60 -17.70
CA GLN A 384 11.79 -12.97 -18.06
C GLN A 384 11.61 -13.87 -16.82
N PRO A 385 10.87 -15.00 -16.91
CA PRO A 385 10.57 -15.83 -15.75
C PRO A 385 11.82 -16.28 -14.98
N GLY A 386 12.91 -16.60 -15.68
CA GLY A 386 14.18 -16.96 -15.06
C GLY A 386 14.76 -15.83 -14.17
N GLN A 387 14.71 -14.58 -14.63
CA GLN A 387 15.11 -13.41 -13.84
C GLN A 387 14.18 -13.20 -12.64
N TYR A 388 12.86 -13.29 -12.85
CA TYR A 388 11.87 -13.19 -11.80
C TYR A 388 12.15 -14.20 -10.66
N PHE A 389 12.35 -15.48 -11.00
CA PHE A 389 12.61 -16.51 -9.99
C PHE A 389 14.00 -16.33 -9.36
N ALA A 390 15.01 -15.92 -10.11
CA ALA A 390 16.36 -15.69 -9.58
C ALA A 390 16.41 -14.54 -8.55
N ILE A 391 15.62 -13.48 -8.74
CA ILE A 391 15.53 -12.36 -7.78
C ILE A 391 14.83 -12.83 -6.49
N ASN A 392 13.77 -13.63 -6.62
CA ASN A 392 12.89 -13.99 -5.49
C ASN A 392 13.27 -15.29 -4.76
N THR A 393 14.28 -16.02 -5.23
CA THR A 393 14.74 -17.25 -4.58
C THR A 393 15.97 -16.97 -3.70
N LYS A 394 15.96 -17.47 -2.47
CA LYS A 394 17.12 -17.39 -1.57
C LYS A 394 18.14 -18.51 -1.87
N GLY A 395 19.42 -18.19 -1.83
CA GLY A 395 20.54 -19.14 -2.01
C GLY A 395 21.79 -18.47 -2.57
N THR A 396 22.87 -19.25 -2.77
CA THR A 396 24.05 -18.74 -3.50
C THR A 396 23.70 -18.53 -4.98
N PRO A 397 24.36 -17.59 -5.69
CA PRO A 397 24.08 -17.33 -7.11
C PRO A 397 24.04 -18.60 -7.97
N THR A 398 25.02 -19.48 -7.80
CA THR A 398 25.14 -20.73 -8.54
C THR A 398 24.02 -21.72 -8.21
N GLU A 399 23.66 -21.87 -6.93
CA GLU A 399 22.53 -22.72 -6.52
C GLU A 399 21.20 -22.21 -7.06
N VAL A 400 20.97 -20.90 -6.98
CA VAL A 400 19.74 -20.27 -7.47
C VAL A 400 19.61 -20.49 -8.97
N VAL A 401 20.66 -20.20 -9.74
CA VAL A 401 20.69 -20.43 -11.20
C VAL A 401 20.42 -21.89 -11.55
N ALA A 402 21.04 -22.83 -10.85
CA ALA A 402 20.84 -24.26 -11.07
C ALA A 402 19.39 -24.68 -10.79
N ARG A 403 18.82 -24.29 -9.64
CA ARG A 403 17.43 -24.63 -9.27
C ARG A 403 16.40 -24.02 -10.21
N VAL A 404 16.56 -22.75 -10.55
CA VAL A 404 15.63 -22.01 -11.42
C VAL A 404 15.66 -22.57 -12.85
N SER A 405 16.85 -22.84 -13.38
CA SER A 405 17.02 -23.45 -14.71
C SER A 405 16.48 -24.89 -14.74
N ALA A 406 16.76 -25.70 -13.71
CA ALA A 406 16.20 -27.05 -13.57
C ALA A 406 14.66 -27.04 -13.45
N ALA A 407 14.09 -25.95 -12.94
CA ALA A 407 12.66 -25.75 -12.91
C ALA A 407 12.05 -25.38 -14.27
N GLY A 408 12.83 -25.30 -15.34
CA GLY A 408 12.36 -24.99 -16.69
C GLY A 408 12.31 -23.49 -17.01
N PHE A 409 12.96 -22.66 -16.17
CA PHE A 409 13.08 -21.22 -16.38
C PHE A 409 14.57 -20.88 -16.55
N PRO A 410 15.14 -20.98 -17.76
CA PRO A 410 16.57 -20.79 -17.95
C PRO A 410 17.00 -19.38 -17.53
N VAL A 411 18.10 -19.31 -16.78
CA VAL A 411 18.75 -18.07 -16.36
C VAL A 411 20.23 -18.35 -16.11
N THR A 412 21.09 -17.37 -16.37
CA THR A 412 22.54 -17.50 -16.15
C THR A 412 23.06 -16.45 -15.16
N GLU A 413 24.18 -16.74 -14.50
CA GLU A 413 24.85 -15.76 -13.64
C GLU A 413 25.24 -14.50 -14.42
N LYS A 414 25.69 -14.65 -15.67
CA LYS A 414 26.06 -13.53 -16.55
C LYS A 414 24.88 -12.60 -16.84
N GLU A 415 23.70 -13.16 -17.11
CA GLU A 415 22.48 -12.36 -17.32
C GLU A 415 22.10 -11.59 -16.06
N MET A 416 22.17 -12.24 -14.90
CA MET A 416 21.86 -11.61 -13.61
C MET A 416 22.89 -10.54 -13.23
N GLN A 417 24.17 -10.74 -13.56
CA GLN A 417 25.22 -9.75 -13.37
C GLN A 417 25.03 -8.54 -14.30
N THR A 418 24.65 -8.78 -15.55
CA THR A 418 24.32 -7.71 -16.51
C THR A 418 23.12 -6.91 -16.02
N LEU A 419 22.08 -7.59 -15.51
CA LEU A 419 20.92 -6.95 -14.91
C LEU A 419 21.33 -6.06 -13.72
N ALA A 420 22.16 -6.58 -12.80
CA ALA A 420 22.65 -5.83 -11.66
C ALA A 420 23.43 -4.57 -12.08
N THR A 421 24.35 -4.70 -13.04
CA THR A 421 25.14 -3.56 -13.56
C THR A 421 24.24 -2.50 -14.20
N ASN A 422 23.24 -2.90 -14.99
CA ASN A 422 22.29 -1.96 -15.62
C ASN A 422 21.41 -1.21 -14.60
N LEU A 423 21.16 -1.81 -13.44
CA LEU A 423 20.39 -1.22 -12.35
C LEU A 423 21.26 -0.39 -11.38
N GLY A 424 22.59 -0.43 -11.53
CA GLY A 424 23.53 0.21 -10.59
C GLY A 424 23.71 -0.55 -9.28
N GLU A 425 23.41 -1.85 -9.26
CA GLU A 425 23.47 -2.72 -8.08
C GLU A 425 24.62 -3.71 -8.17
N SER A 426 25.16 -4.12 -7.02
CA SER A 426 26.23 -5.13 -6.97
C SER A 426 25.73 -6.54 -7.28
N THR A 427 24.48 -6.86 -6.90
CA THR A 427 23.83 -8.13 -7.14
C THR A 427 22.32 -8.01 -7.08
N MET A 428 21.64 -8.84 -7.87
CA MET A 428 20.19 -9.01 -7.88
C MET A 428 19.73 -10.36 -7.31
N PHE A 429 20.66 -11.20 -6.85
CA PHE A 429 20.33 -12.42 -6.10
C PHE A 429 19.98 -12.08 -4.64
N ASN A 430 19.22 -12.97 -3.97
CA ASN A 430 18.81 -12.83 -2.57
C ASN A 430 18.01 -11.56 -2.24
N ARG A 431 17.44 -10.92 -3.25
CA ARG A 431 16.56 -9.75 -3.11
C ARG A 431 15.09 -10.17 -3.07
N ALA A 432 14.83 -11.20 -2.26
CA ALA A 432 13.51 -11.79 -2.10
C ALA A 432 12.56 -10.84 -1.37
N GLY A 433 11.25 -10.99 -1.63
CA GLY A 433 10.21 -10.15 -1.01
C GLY A 433 9.45 -9.27 -2.00
N GLY A 434 9.54 -9.51 -3.30
CA GLY A 434 8.70 -8.88 -4.34
C GLY A 434 9.02 -7.42 -4.67
N ALA A 435 9.42 -6.63 -3.68
CA ALA A 435 9.80 -5.21 -3.77
C ALA A 435 10.87 -4.95 -4.85
N PRO A 436 12.06 -5.60 -4.82
CA PRO A 436 13.07 -5.42 -5.85
C PRO A 436 12.59 -5.86 -7.24
N THR A 437 11.79 -6.92 -7.32
CA THR A 437 11.25 -7.42 -8.60
C THR A 437 10.26 -6.42 -9.21
N PHE A 438 9.40 -5.82 -8.39
CA PHE A 438 8.52 -4.73 -8.80
C PHE A 438 9.33 -3.55 -9.37
N ALA A 439 10.39 -3.14 -8.66
CA ALA A 439 11.26 -2.06 -9.09
C ALA A 439 11.94 -2.35 -10.43
N VAL A 440 12.43 -3.57 -10.65
CA VAL A 440 13.01 -3.99 -11.94
C VAL A 440 11.96 -3.97 -13.05
N GLY A 441 10.76 -4.51 -12.81
CA GLY A 441 9.65 -4.48 -13.76
C GLY A 441 9.25 -3.08 -14.16
N MET A 442 9.08 -2.19 -13.18
CA MET A 442 8.79 -0.77 -13.39
C MET A 442 9.90 -0.08 -14.20
N ALA A 443 11.15 -0.30 -13.82
CA ALA A 443 12.30 0.29 -14.50
C ALA A 443 12.35 -0.12 -15.99
N HIS A 444 12.14 -1.40 -16.30
CA HIS A 444 12.09 -1.86 -17.69
C HIS A 444 10.98 -1.20 -18.50
N MET A 445 9.79 -1.01 -17.91
CA MET A 445 8.68 -0.36 -18.62
C MET A 445 8.96 1.12 -18.86
N PHE A 446 9.43 1.87 -17.86
CA PHE A 446 9.72 3.30 -18.04
C PHE A 446 10.94 3.58 -18.90
N ALA A 447 11.99 2.75 -18.82
CA ALA A 447 13.17 2.90 -19.66
C ALA A 447 12.84 2.77 -21.17
N ARG A 448 11.88 1.91 -21.53
CA ARG A 448 11.37 1.80 -22.90
C ARG A 448 10.66 3.06 -23.38
N VAL A 449 9.98 3.80 -22.48
CA VAL A 449 9.37 5.10 -22.81
C VAL A 449 10.43 6.19 -22.93
N SER A 450 11.41 6.23 -22.02
CA SER A 450 12.36 7.34 -21.91
C SER A 450 13.56 7.29 -22.86
N ALA A 451 13.70 6.24 -23.67
CA ALA A 451 14.70 6.07 -24.75
C ALA A 451 16.17 6.33 -24.38
N LYS A 452 16.55 6.27 -23.08
CA LYS A 452 17.91 6.49 -22.59
C LYS A 452 18.38 5.29 -21.74
N PRO A 453 19.57 4.70 -22.00
CA PRO A 453 20.09 3.57 -21.22
C PRO A 453 20.30 3.89 -19.72
N THR A 454 20.70 5.13 -19.41
CA THR A 454 20.87 5.63 -18.04
C THR A 454 19.56 5.77 -17.25
N ALA A 455 18.40 5.56 -17.90
CA ALA A 455 17.10 5.66 -17.24
C ALA A 455 16.78 4.45 -16.35
N LEU A 456 17.38 3.27 -16.58
CA LEU A 456 17.04 2.06 -15.82
C LEU A 456 17.37 2.19 -14.33
N ALA A 457 18.61 2.54 -13.99
CA ALA A 457 19.03 2.78 -12.61
C ALA A 457 18.21 3.90 -11.94
N LEU A 458 17.95 4.99 -12.67
CA LEU A 458 17.12 6.10 -12.19
C LEU A 458 15.70 5.63 -11.80
N TRP A 459 15.03 4.89 -12.70
CA TRP A 459 13.68 4.39 -12.47
C TRP A 459 13.62 3.29 -11.40
N TYR A 460 14.68 2.48 -11.28
CA TYR A 460 14.79 1.47 -10.24
C TYR A 460 14.93 2.09 -8.84
N HIS A 461 15.84 3.05 -8.65
CA HIS A 461 15.96 3.75 -7.37
C HIS A 461 14.73 4.60 -7.05
N PHE A 462 14.10 5.20 -8.07
CA PHE A 462 12.80 5.84 -7.91
C PHE A 462 11.73 4.86 -7.39
N ALA A 463 11.67 3.64 -7.93
CA ALA A 463 10.69 2.63 -7.53
C ALA A 463 10.91 2.15 -6.08
N ILE A 464 12.17 1.96 -5.64
CA ILE A 464 12.49 1.61 -4.25
C ILE A 464 12.06 2.73 -3.29
N MET A 465 12.40 3.98 -3.61
CA MET A 465 12.01 5.13 -2.80
C MET A 465 10.49 5.31 -2.76
N PHE A 466 9.84 5.15 -3.91
CA PHE A 466 8.39 5.17 -4.05
C PHE A 466 7.73 4.14 -3.11
N GLU A 467 8.26 2.92 -3.09
CA GLU A 467 7.78 1.88 -2.18
C GLU A 467 8.04 2.22 -0.71
N ALA A 468 9.24 2.70 -0.36
CA ALA A 468 9.54 3.10 1.02
C ALA A 468 8.56 4.18 1.52
N LEU A 469 8.22 5.16 0.68
CA LEU A 469 7.20 6.17 0.97
C LEU A 469 5.81 5.56 1.19
N PHE A 470 5.44 4.52 0.43
CA PHE A 470 4.17 3.80 0.62
C PHE A 470 4.09 3.16 1.98
N ILE A 471 5.13 2.41 2.35
CA ILE A 471 5.19 1.66 3.59
C ILE A 471 5.20 2.63 4.78
N LEU A 472 5.96 3.71 4.69
CA LEU A 472 6.05 4.70 5.74
C LEU A 472 4.69 5.35 6.05
N THR A 473 3.79 5.51 5.08
CA THR A 473 2.39 5.96 5.35
C THR A 473 1.58 4.93 6.12
N THR A 474 1.82 3.65 5.86
CA THR A 474 1.17 2.57 6.60
C THR A 474 1.66 2.52 8.04
N ILE A 475 2.95 2.79 8.28
CA ILE A 475 3.54 2.89 9.62
C ILE A 475 2.92 4.06 10.40
N ASP A 476 2.73 5.22 9.80
CA ASP A 476 2.10 6.39 10.45
C ASP A 476 0.69 6.09 10.92
N ALA A 477 -0.16 5.66 9.97
CA ALA A 477 -1.55 5.37 10.24
C ALA A 477 -1.68 4.18 11.20
N GLY A 478 -0.90 3.11 10.96
CA GLY A 478 -0.91 1.91 11.77
C GLY A 478 -0.41 2.14 13.21
N THR A 479 0.63 2.95 13.43
CA THR A 479 1.09 3.32 14.78
C THR A 479 0.01 4.10 15.53
N ARG A 480 -0.71 5.01 14.86
CA ARG A 480 -1.83 5.72 15.49
C ARG A 480 -3.01 4.79 15.80
N VAL A 481 -3.35 3.87 14.90
CA VAL A 481 -4.41 2.87 15.14
C VAL A 481 -4.02 1.91 16.27
N GLY A 482 -2.77 1.46 16.30
CA GLY A 482 -2.22 0.65 17.38
C GLY A 482 -2.29 1.39 18.71
N ARG A 483 -2.09 2.71 18.73
CA ARG A 483 -2.29 3.52 19.95
C ARG A 483 -3.75 3.44 20.39
N PHE A 484 -4.71 3.62 19.49
CA PHE A 484 -6.13 3.52 19.85
C PHE A 484 -6.48 2.14 20.42
N LEU A 485 -5.99 1.07 19.81
CA LEU A 485 -6.18 -0.30 20.29
C LEU A 485 -5.57 -0.51 21.69
N LEU A 486 -4.34 -0.02 21.90
CA LEU A 486 -3.68 -0.08 23.19
C LEU A 486 -4.40 0.75 24.24
N GLN A 487 -4.92 1.93 23.89
CA GLN A 487 -5.72 2.77 24.78
C GLN A 487 -7.05 2.10 25.15
N ASP A 488 -7.71 1.43 24.20
CA ASP A 488 -8.92 0.66 24.47
C ASP A 488 -8.63 -0.53 25.41
N PHE A 489 -7.47 -1.17 25.26
CA PHE A 489 -7.01 -2.23 26.17
C PHE A 489 -6.69 -1.68 27.56
N LEU A 490 -5.82 -0.67 27.67
CA LEU A 490 -5.41 -0.05 28.92
C LEU A 490 -6.57 0.63 29.64
N GLY A 491 -7.53 1.21 28.92
CA GLY A 491 -8.73 1.81 29.49
C GLY A 491 -9.62 0.82 30.22
N ASN A 492 -9.52 -0.47 29.90
CA ASN A 492 -10.21 -1.54 30.65
C ASN A 492 -9.53 -1.86 31.98
N VAL A 493 -8.22 -1.62 32.08
CA VAL A 493 -7.43 -1.80 33.32
C VAL A 493 -7.54 -0.55 34.18
N TRP A 494 -7.30 0.63 33.58
CA TRP A 494 -7.36 1.93 34.25
C TRP A 494 -7.95 3.00 33.33
N ARG A 495 -9.17 3.47 33.66
CA ARG A 495 -9.97 4.39 32.83
C ARG A 495 -9.23 5.62 32.29
N PRO A 496 -8.36 6.31 33.05
CA PRO A 496 -7.63 7.48 32.55
C PRO A 496 -6.71 7.19 31.35
N LEU A 497 -6.17 5.98 31.22
CA LEU A 497 -5.30 5.61 30.10
C LEU A 497 -6.07 5.42 28.78
N GLY A 498 -7.37 5.15 28.86
CA GLY A 498 -8.25 5.07 27.69
C GLY A 498 -8.69 6.44 27.15
N ASN A 499 -8.32 7.55 27.79
CA ASN A 499 -8.75 8.88 27.38
C ASN A 499 -7.91 9.42 26.20
N THR A 500 -8.46 9.31 24.98
CA THR A 500 -7.81 9.79 23.75
C THR A 500 -7.61 11.31 23.68
N ARG A 501 -8.28 12.08 24.53
CA ARG A 501 -8.11 13.55 24.60
C ARG A 501 -6.89 13.94 25.43
N SER A 502 -6.44 13.07 26.33
CA SER A 502 -5.31 13.37 27.21
C SER A 502 -3.99 13.30 26.45
N TRP A 503 -3.18 14.35 26.53
CA TRP A 503 -1.84 14.35 25.94
C TRP A 503 -0.90 13.34 26.61
N SER A 504 -0.96 13.20 27.94
CA SER A 504 -0.12 12.26 28.67
C SER A 504 -0.50 10.80 28.37
N ALA A 505 -1.81 10.47 28.32
CA ALA A 505 -2.25 9.13 27.99
C ALA A 505 -1.89 8.74 26.55
N ASN A 506 -2.02 9.69 25.60
CA ASN A 506 -1.64 9.46 24.22
C ASN A 506 -0.13 9.29 24.07
N PHE A 507 0.67 10.13 24.74
CA PHE A 507 2.13 10.02 24.70
C PHE A 507 2.60 8.70 25.29
N PHE A 508 2.13 8.35 26.49
CA PHE A 508 2.47 7.10 27.15
C PHE A 508 2.11 5.87 26.31
N SER A 509 0.89 5.83 25.78
CA SER A 509 0.44 4.71 24.93
C SER A 509 1.23 4.63 23.62
N SER A 510 1.57 5.77 23.01
CA SER A 510 2.45 5.77 21.83
C SER A 510 3.84 5.27 22.15
N VAL A 511 4.45 5.69 23.27
CA VAL A 511 5.78 5.24 23.68
C VAL A 511 5.79 3.73 23.92
N LEU A 512 4.79 3.20 24.61
CA LEU A 512 4.66 1.74 24.82
C LEU A 512 4.52 0.99 23.50
N LEU A 513 3.65 1.46 22.61
CA LEU A 513 3.43 0.81 21.32
C LEU A 513 4.67 0.87 20.44
N VAL A 514 5.30 2.04 20.32
CA VAL A 514 6.53 2.23 19.53
C VAL A 514 7.70 1.47 20.13
N GLY A 515 7.80 1.38 21.46
CA GLY A 515 8.76 0.51 22.12
C GLY A 515 8.52 -0.97 21.77
N ALA A 516 7.26 -1.42 21.74
CA ALA A 516 6.93 -2.81 21.46
C ALA A 516 7.25 -3.23 20.03
N TRP A 517 6.79 -2.50 19.00
CA TRP A 517 7.13 -2.85 17.63
C TRP A 517 8.57 -2.44 17.26
N GLY A 518 9.08 -1.37 17.87
CA GLY A 518 10.45 -0.90 17.67
C GLY A 518 11.50 -1.85 18.24
N TRP A 519 11.19 -2.59 19.31
CA TRP A 519 12.02 -3.70 19.79
C TRP A 519 12.20 -4.75 18.70
N PHE A 520 11.11 -5.26 18.13
CA PHE A 520 11.16 -6.23 17.03
C PHE A 520 11.87 -5.69 15.79
N LEU A 521 11.68 -4.39 15.46
CA LEU A 521 12.42 -3.75 14.38
C LEU A 521 13.92 -3.77 14.66
N TYR A 522 14.34 -3.33 15.85
CA TYR A 522 15.75 -3.21 16.20
C TYR A 522 16.42 -4.58 16.21
N GLU A 523 15.78 -5.58 16.83
CA GLU A 523 16.25 -6.97 16.81
C GLU A 523 16.39 -7.49 15.37
N GLY A 524 15.38 -7.29 14.51
CA GLY A 524 15.46 -7.68 13.09
C GLY A 524 16.49 -6.91 12.25
N VAL A 525 17.02 -5.80 12.75
CA VAL A 525 18.13 -5.07 12.11
C VAL A 525 19.49 -5.58 12.57
N ILE A 526 19.64 -5.95 13.84
CA ILE A 526 20.91 -6.42 14.40
C ILE A 526 21.14 -7.91 14.16
N ASP A 527 20.07 -8.70 14.08
CA ASP A 527 20.07 -10.16 13.89
C ASP A 527 18.96 -10.57 12.88
N PRO A 528 19.18 -10.36 11.56
CA PRO A 528 18.15 -10.41 10.50
C PRO A 528 17.72 -11.79 10.01
#